data_AF-A0A944T5Q9-F1
#
_entry.id   AF-A0A944T5Q9-F1
#
_cell.length_a   1.000
_cell.length_b   1.000
_cell.length_c   1.000
_cell.angle_alpha   90.00
_cell.angle_beta   90.00
_cell.angle_gamma   90.00
#
_symmetry.space_group_name_H-M   'P 1'
#
loop_
_entity.id
_entity.type
_entity.pdbx_description
1 polymer ?
#
loop_
_entity_poly.entity_id
_entity_poly.type
_entity_poly.pdbx_seq_one_letter_code
_entity_poly.pdbx_strand_id
1 'polypeptide(L)'
;MKNLKKIMISIIFLIPIVIPIYADDVKRPNANNKSSITKKSDAENNKSFLKKLIDGTDVSNERVMDQIRMLSDLRNDGILTEDEFAQKKTYLLNKIK
;
A
#
# COMPACT_ATOMS: atom_id res chain seq x y z
N MET A 1 -12.60 35.53 46.17
CA MET A 1 -13.18 34.66 45.11
C MET A 1 -12.89 33.15 45.26
N LYS A 2 -11.97 32.67 46.12
CA LYS A 2 -11.61 31.24 46.19
C LYS A 2 -12.76 30.32 46.65
N ASN A 3 -13.64 30.80 47.55
CA ASN A 3 -14.74 30.00 48.08
C ASN A 3 -15.94 29.88 47.12
N LEU A 4 -16.13 30.85 46.22
CA LEU A 4 -17.15 30.78 45.18
C LEU A 4 -16.84 29.67 44.16
N LYS A 5 -15.55 29.50 43.82
CA LYS A 5 -15.10 28.38 42.96
C LYS A 5 -15.34 27.02 43.62
N LYS A 6 -15.14 26.90 44.94
CA LYS A 6 -15.42 25.65 45.68
C LYS A 6 -16.91 25.30 45.70
N ILE A 7 -17.79 26.29 45.89
CA ILE A 7 -19.25 26.09 45.86
C ILE A 7 -19.71 25.66 44.46
N MET A 8 -19.21 26.30 43.41
CA MET A 8 -19.53 25.91 42.02
C MET A 8 -19.07 24.49 41.69
N ILE A 9 -17.88 24.09 42.14
CA ILE A 9 -17.37 22.71 41.96
C ILE A 9 -18.26 21.69 42.68
N SER A 10 -18.77 22.03 43.87
CA SER A 10 -19.65 21.13 44.64
C SER A 10 -21.02 20.92 43.99
N ILE A 11 -21.56 21.92 43.29
CA ILE A 11 -22.90 21.85 42.66
C ILE A 11 -22.86 20.96 41.40
N ILE A 12 -21.74 20.94 40.68
CA ILE A 12 -21.56 20.09 39.49
C ILE A 12 -21.62 18.59 39.83
N PHE A 13 -21.26 18.19 41.05
CA PHE A 13 -21.25 16.78 41.46
C PHE A 13 -22.64 16.26 41.89
N LEU A 14 -23.62 17.13 42.12
CA LEU A 14 -24.92 16.75 42.70
C LEU A 14 -26.02 16.46 41.66
N ILE A 15 -25.72 16.58 40.36
CA ILE A 15 -26.69 16.37 39.29
C ILE A 15 -26.43 14.98 38.68
N PRO A 16 -27.28 13.96 38.91
CA PRO A 16 -27.15 12.69 38.22
C PRO A 16 -27.54 12.89 36.75
N ILE A 17 -26.55 12.97 35.89
CA ILE A 17 -26.71 13.07 34.44
C ILE A 17 -27.15 11.69 33.93
N VAL A 18 -28.45 11.48 33.78
CA VAL A 18 -29.02 10.27 33.16
C VAL A 18 -29.02 10.45 31.65
N ILE A 19 -27.95 10.04 30.99
CA ILE A 19 -27.88 10.01 29.52
C ILE A 19 -28.39 8.63 29.06
N PRO A 20 -29.44 8.55 28.24
CA PRO A 20 -29.79 7.30 27.57
C PRO A 20 -28.65 6.91 26.62
N ILE A 21 -27.99 5.78 26.92
CA ILE A 21 -27.04 5.14 26.03
C ILE A 21 -27.82 4.44 24.92
N TYR A 22 -27.97 5.12 23.78
CA TYR A 22 -28.38 4.47 22.54
C TYR A 22 -27.17 3.75 21.98
N ALA A 23 -27.28 2.43 21.82
CA ALA A 23 -26.32 1.68 21.03
C ALA A 23 -26.67 1.89 19.56
N ASP A 24 -25.74 2.42 18.77
CA ASP A 24 -25.85 2.36 17.32
C ASP A 24 -25.77 0.90 16.90
N ASP A 25 -26.75 0.44 16.11
CA ASP A 25 -26.73 -0.87 15.49
C ASP A 25 -25.61 -0.91 14.45
N VAL A 26 -24.37 -1.19 14.88
CA VAL A 26 -23.27 -1.42 13.94
C VAL A 26 -23.59 -2.72 13.20
N LYS A 27 -24.06 -2.57 11.96
CA LYS A 27 -24.29 -3.68 11.02
C LYS A 27 -23.03 -4.53 10.96
N ARG A 28 -23.06 -5.69 11.64
CA ARG A 28 -21.94 -6.63 11.61
C ARG A 28 -21.76 -7.07 10.16
N PRO A 29 -20.56 -6.94 9.57
CA PRO A 29 -20.32 -7.47 8.24
C PRO A 29 -20.67 -8.95 8.25
N ASN A 30 -21.55 -9.36 7.34
CA ASN A 30 -21.93 -10.76 7.16
C ASN A 30 -20.65 -11.60 6.94
N ALA A 31 -20.65 -12.87 7.36
CA ALA A 31 -19.49 -13.77 7.34
C ALA A 31 -18.83 -13.94 5.95
N ASN A 32 -19.47 -13.40 4.92
CA ASN A 32 -19.10 -13.42 3.52
C ASN A 32 -18.84 -12.04 2.90
N ASN A 33 -18.80 -10.92 3.64
CA ASN A 33 -18.31 -9.65 3.08
C ASN A 33 -16.77 -9.59 3.13
N LYS A 34 -16.14 -10.39 2.27
CA LYS A 34 -14.72 -10.31 1.98
C LYS A 34 -14.46 -9.07 1.12
N SER A 35 -13.83 -8.09 1.75
CA SER A 35 -12.59 -7.44 1.30
C SER A 35 -12.67 -5.92 1.40
N SER A 36 -12.01 -5.44 2.43
CA SER A 36 -11.24 -4.20 2.39
C SER A 36 -10.48 -4.13 1.07
N ILE A 37 -11.02 -3.41 0.10
CA ILE A 37 -10.25 -2.78 -0.97
C ILE A 37 -9.37 -1.75 -0.25
N THR A 38 -8.26 -2.21 0.31
CA THR A 38 -7.14 -1.33 0.61
C THR A 38 -6.73 -0.75 -0.73
N LYS A 39 -6.85 0.56 -0.90
CA LYS A 39 -6.15 1.27 -1.99
C LYS A 39 -4.66 1.05 -1.77
N LYS A 40 -4.15 -0.06 -2.26
CA LYS A 40 -2.72 -0.30 -2.39
C LYS A 40 -2.23 0.74 -3.38
N SER A 41 -1.25 1.53 -2.96
CA SER A 41 -0.60 2.50 -3.84
C SER A 41 -0.13 1.79 -5.11
N ASP A 42 -0.17 2.50 -6.23
CA ASP A 42 0.10 1.92 -7.57
C ASP A 42 1.43 1.16 -7.64
N ALA A 43 2.41 1.56 -6.82
CA ALA A 43 3.70 0.89 -6.68
C ALA A 43 3.62 -0.56 -6.13
N GLU A 44 2.69 -0.86 -5.22
CA GLU A 44 2.55 -2.21 -4.64
C GLU A 44 1.80 -3.14 -5.60
N ASN A 45 0.80 -2.60 -6.31
CA ASN A 45 0.11 -3.31 -7.38
C ASN A 45 1.10 -3.69 -8.50
N ASN A 46 1.92 -2.75 -8.97
CA ASN A 46 2.91 -2.99 -10.02
C ASN A 46 3.90 -4.11 -9.63
N LYS A 47 4.34 -4.18 -8.37
CA LYS A 47 5.22 -5.26 -7.90
C LYS A 47 4.54 -6.63 -7.92
N SER A 48 3.25 -6.70 -7.57
CA SER A 48 2.48 -7.95 -7.64
C SER A 48 2.24 -8.40 -9.08
N PHE A 49 2.01 -7.46 -10.00
CA PHE A 49 1.87 -7.76 -11.43
C PHE A 49 3.20 -8.22 -12.03
N LEU A 50 4.31 -7.51 -11.78
CA LEU A 50 5.63 -7.91 -12.23
C LEU A 50 6.06 -9.26 -11.66
N LYS A 51 5.78 -9.53 -10.38
CA LYS A 51 6.06 -10.83 -9.76
C LYS A 51 5.29 -11.97 -10.43
N LYS A 52 4.04 -11.74 -10.81
CA LYS A 52 3.22 -12.73 -11.52
C LYS A 52 3.70 -12.97 -12.96
N LEU A 53 4.25 -11.95 -13.62
CA LEU A 53 4.90 -12.06 -14.93
C LEU A 53 6.24 -12.78 -14.86
N ILE A 54 6.98 -12.66 -13.75
CA ILE A 54 8.29 -13.30 -13.56
C ILE A 54 8.14 -14.77 -13.11
N ASP A 55 7.17 -15.08 -12.23
CA ASP A 55 6.98 -16.44 -11.67
C ASP A 55 6.45 -17.46 -12.69
N GLY A 56 5.87 -17.03 -13.81
CA GLY A 56 5.36 -17.91 -14.86
C GLY A 56 6.44 -18.49 -15.77
N THR A 57 7.48 -19.12 -15.20
CA THR A 57 8.21 -20.33 -15.63
C THR A 57 8.42 -20.71 -17.11
N ASP A 58 8.33 -19.78 -18.04
CA ASP A 58 9.03 -19.86 -19.33
C ASP A 58 9.80 -18.54 -19.48
N VAL A 59 11.13 -18.64 -19.44
CA VAL A 59 12.00 -17.53 -19.86
C VAL A 59 11.91 -17.47 -21.38
N SER A 60 10.74 -17.07 -21.89
CA SER A 60 10.58 -16.87 -23.31
C SER A 60 11.49 -15.72 -23.73
N ASN A 61 12.08 -15.84 -24.91
CA ASN A 61 12.95 -14.81 -25.47
C ASN A 61 12.25 -13.44 -25.51
N GLU A 62 10.93 -13.42 -25.63
CA GLU A 62 10.07 -12.24 -25.52
C GLU A 62 10.22 -11.50 -24.17
N ARG A 63 10.21 -12.22 -23.04
CA ARG A 63 10.39 -11.60 -21.72
C ARG A 63 11.78 -11.00 -21.55
N VAL A 64 12.80 -11.59 -22.16
CA VAL A 64 14.15 -11.03 -22.13
C VAL A 64 14.20 -9.73 -22.93
N MET A 65 13.52 -9.68 -24.09
CA MET A 65 13.42 -8.44 -24.88
C MET A 65 12.63 -7.35 -24.14
N ASP A 66 11.56 -7.70 -23.42
CA ASP A 66 10.80 -6.76 -22.58
C ASP A 66 11.67 -6.20 -21.45
N GLN A 67 12.48 -7.05 -20.81
CA GLN A 67 13.44 -6.62 -19.79
C GLN A 67 14.49 -5.67 -20.37
N ILE A 68 14.99 -5.92 -21.59
CA ILE A 68 15.93 -5.02 -22.27
C ILE A 68 15.26 -3.67 -22.59
N ARG A 69 14.00 -3.67 -23.02
CA ARG A 69 13.23 -2.45 -23.25
C ARG A 69 13.07 -1.63 -21.97
N MET A 70 12.68 -2.29 -20.88
CA MET A 70 12.55 -1.64 -19.57
C MET A 70 13.89 -1.07 -19.07
N LEU A 71 15.01 -1.79 -19.28
CA LEU A 71 16.34 -1.26 -18.96
C LEU A 71 16.68 -0.01 -19.79
N SER A 72 16.25 0.07 -21.04
CA SER A 72 16.47 1.25 -21.89
C SER A 72 15.68 2.44 -21.38
N ASP A 73 14.43 2.22 -20.96
CA ASP A 73 13.58 3.27 -20.40
C ASP A 73 14.19 3.80 -19.09
N LEU A 74 14.64 2.92 -18.20
CA LEU A 74 15.32 3.31 -16.95
C LEU A 74 16.61 4.10 -17.17
N ARG A 75 17.38 3.76 -18.22
CA ARG A 75 18.56 4.55 -18.61
C ARG A 75 18.14 5.93 -19.11
N ASN A 76 17.12 6.00 -19.96
CA ASN A 76 16.63 7.27 -20.51
C ASN A 76 16.08 8.19 -19.41
N ASP A 77 15.49 7.61 -18.37
CA ASP A 77 15.02 8.32 -17.17
C ASP A 77 16.16 8.75 -16.23
N GLY A 78 17.42 8.41 -16.54
CA GLY A 78 18.59 8.74 -15.73
C GLY A 78 18.72 7.92 -14.45
N ILE A 79 17.97 6.81 -14.34
CA ILE A 79 17.98 5.91 -13.17
C ILE A 79 19.19 4.96 -13.23
N LEU A 80 19.63 4.61 -14.44
CA LEU A 80 20.79 3.76 -14.69
C LEU A 80 21.86 4.54 -15.46
N THR A 81 23.13 4.29 -15.10
CA THR A 81 24.27 4.74 -15.91
C THR A 81 24.41 3.90 -17.18
N GLU A 82 25.08 4.43 -18.20
CA GLU A 82 25.31 3.69 -19.46
C GLU A 82 26.06 2.37 -19.23
N ASP A 83 27.01 2.37 -18.30
CA ASP A 83 27.81 1.18 -17.96
C ASP A 83 26.95 0.09 -17.32
N GLU A 84 26.06 0.46 -16.40
CA GLU A 84 25.13 -0.47 -15.75
C GLU A 84 24.11 -1.04 -16.75
N PHE A 85 23.63 -0.20 -17.68
CA PHE A 85 22.76 -0.63 -18.76
C PHE A 85 23.46 -1.66 -19.67
N ALA A 86 24.69 -1.37 -20.12
CA ALA A 86 25.45 -2.24 -21.01
C ALA A 86 25.76 -3.61 -20.38
N GLN A 87 26.14 -3.63 -19.11
CA GLN A 87 26.39 -4.87 -18.36
C GLN A 87 25.12 -5.73 -18.23
N LYS A 88 24.00 -5.11 -17.82
CA LYS A 88 22.73 -5.83 -17.64
C LYS A 88 22.13 -6.29 -18.97
N LYS A 89 22.24 -5.49 -20.03
CA LYS A 89 21.82 -5.87 -21.39
C LYS A 89 22.57 -7.10 -21.89
N THR A 90 23.90 -7.11 -21.73
CA THR A 90 24.74 -8.24 -22.14
C THR A 90 24.40 -9.50 -21.35
N TYR A 91 24.20 -9.37 -20.04
CA TYR A 91 23.78 -10.48 -19.19
C TYR A 91 22.43 -11.08 -19.63
N LEU A 92 21.46 -10.23 -19.96
CA LEU A 92 20.15 -10.67 -20.45
C LEU A 92 20.24 -11.34 -21.82
N LEU A 93 21.02 -10.80 -22.76
CA LEU A 93 21.22 -11.41 -24.07
C LEU A 93 21.86 -12.80 -23.97
N ASN A 94 22.84 -12.98 -23.08
CA ASN A 94 23.47 -14.28 -22.86
C ASN A 94 22.52 -15.33 -22.25
N LYS A 95 21.37 -14.89 -21.72
CA LYS A 95 20.35 -15.78 -21.16
C LYS A 95 19.40 -16.34 -22.23
N ILE A 96 19.37 -15.71 -23.41
CA ILE A 96 18.70 -16.26 -24.60
C ILE A 96 19.62 -17.37 -25.13
N LYS A 97 19.17 -18.62 -25.05
CA LYS A 97 19.80 -19.78 -25.70
C LYS A 97 18.96 -20.22 -26.89
#